data_AF-A0A1I6FTC0-F1
#
_entry.id   AF-A0A1I6FTC0-F1
#
_cell.length_a   1.000
_cell.length_b   1.000
_cell.length_c   1.000
_cell.angle_alpha   90.00
_cell.angle_beta   90.00
_cell.angle_gamma   90.00
#
_symmetry.space_group_name_H-M   'P 1'
#
loop_
_entity.id
_entity.type
_entity.pdbx_description
1 polymer ?
#
loop_
_entity_poly.entity_id
_entity_poly.type
_entity_poly.pdbx_seq_one_letter_code
_entity_poly.pdbx_strand_id
1 'polypeptide(L)'
;MTEPNLGLYFLSELVGTAMLLLLGCGVVANVALAKNKGNGGGFLMVNWGWGLAVFAGVLVSAYSGAILNPAVGIGLLVAGKITFTMFLVATGAELLGAIIGAVLCWLAYKQHFDEEPDPANKLGVFSTGPAIRSYGWNLVTEIIGTFVLVFVIFAFADYGDVKVGTPGGLGPLTALPVALLVVAIGASLGGPTGYAINPARDLGPRIAHAILPIKGKGSSDWAYSWVPVVGPLIGGVLAALLAPVLLHLVK
;
A
#
# COMPACT_ATOMS: atom_id res chain seq x y z
N MET A 1 17.83 17.71 14.56
CA MET A 1 17.82 17.05 13.24
C MET A 1 17.59 18.15 12.22
N THR A 2 18.47 18.29 11.23
CA THR A 2 18.24 19.22 10.11
C THR A 2 16.94 18.86 9.41
N GLU A 3 16.09 19.83 9.10
CA GLU A 3 14.86 19.58 8.36
C GLU A 3 15.18 18.87 7.02
N PRO A 4 14.42 17.81 6.66
CA PRO A 4 14.65 17.10 5.42
C PRO A 4 14.39 18.01 4.21
N ASN A 5 15.13 17.81 3.12
CA ASN A 5 14.82 18.49 1.86
C ASN A 5 13.50 17.94 1.32
N LEU A 6 12.45 18.77 1.31
CA LEU A 6 11.10 18.34 0.92
C LEU A 6 11.00 17.85 -0.54
N GLY A 7 11.84 18.36 -1.44
CA GLY A 7 11.89 17.89 -2.83
C GLY A 7 12.45 16.48 -2.96
N LEU A 8 13.54 16.19 -2.24
CA LEU A 8 14.12 14.83 -2.18
C LEU A 8 13.20 13.87 -1.42
N TYR A 9 12.54 14.35 -0.38
CA TYR A 9 11.55 13.60 0.39
C TYR A 9 10.36 13.19 -0.48
N PHE A 10 9.80 14.14 -1.25
CA PHE A 10 8.76 13.88 -2.24
C PHE A 10 9.21 12.86 -3.29
N LEU A 11 10.39 13.05 -3.88
CA LEU A 11 10.90 12.15 -4.92
C LEU A 11 11.10 10.72 -4.40
N SER A 12 11.59 10.57 -3.17
CA SER A 12 11.78 9.29 -2.50
C SER A 12 10.46 8.53 -2.33
N GLU A 13 9.43 9.19 -1.80
CA GLU A 13 8.09 8.60 -1.64
C GLU A 13 7.42 8.28 -2.99
N LEU A 14 7.60 9.14 -3.99
CA LEU A 14 7.08 8.94 -5.34
C LEU A 14 7.68 7.70 -6.00
N VAL A 15 9.01 7.56 -5.97
CA VAL A 15 9.71 6.44 -6.61
C VAL A 15 9.43 5.12 -5.88
N GLY A 16 9.44 5.13 -4.55
CA GLY A 16 9.08 3.93 -3.77
C GLY A 16 7.66 3.48 -4.02
N THR A 17 6.72 4.42 -4.07
CA THR A 17 5.31 4.07 -4.28
C THR A 17 5.06 3.64 -5.72
N ALA A 18 5.74 4.23 -6.71
CA ALA A 18 5.70 3.76 -8.09
C ALA A 18 6.26 2.33 -8.24
N MET A 19 7.38 2.02 -7.57
CA MET A 19 7.95 0.67 -7.55
C MET A 19 7.00 -0.34 -6.89
N LEU A 20 6.46 0.02 -5.72
CA LEU A 20 5.46 -0.76 -5.00
C LEU A 20 4.25 -1.07 -5.89
N LEU A 21 3.67 -0.08 -6.56
CA LEU A 21 2.47 -0.30 -7.36
C LEU A 21 2.75 -0.96 -8.71
N LEU A 22 3.92 -0.73 -9.32
CA LEU A 22 4.32 -1.47 -10.52
C LEU A 22 4.33 -2.97 -10.23
N LEU A 23 4.99 -3.38 -9.15
CA LEU A 23 5.13 -4.79 -8.78
C LEU A 23 3.85 -5.37 -8.16
N GLY A 24 3.17 -4.60 -7.31
CA GLY A 24 1.92 -5.00 -6.65
C GLY A 24 0.76 -5.17 -7.63
N CYS A 25 0.51 -4.18 -8.50
CA CYS A 25 -0.43 -4.37 -9.61
C CYS A 25 0.07 -5.46 -10.56
N GLY A 26 1.38 -5.53 -10.82
CA GLY A 26 2.00 -6.53 -11.67
C GLY A 26 1.70 -7.97 -11.25
N VAL A 27 1.81 -8.33 -9.96
CA VAL A 27 1.48 -9.69 -9.52
C VAL A 27 -0.01 -10.00 -9.69
N VAL A 28 -0.89 -9.02 -9.46
CA VAL A 28 -2.33 -9.23 -9.69
C VAL A 28 -2.63 -9.38 -11.18
N ALA A 29 -2.02 -8.56 -12.04
CA ALA A 29 -2.13 -8.69 -13.50
C ALA A 29 -1.65 -10.07 -13.96
N ASN A 30 -0.52 -10.54 -13.43
CA ASN A 30 0.04 -11.85 -13.73
C ASN A 30 -0.91 -12.98 -13.31
N VAL A 31 -1.59 -12.87 -12.17
CA VAL A 31 -2.51 -13.92 -11.68
C VAL A 31 -3.89 -13.86 -12.34
N ALA A 32 -4.41 -12.66 -12.61
CA ALA A 32 -5.81 -12.45 -12.97
C ALA A 32 -6.08 -12.30 -14.47
N LEU A 33 -5.13 -11.77 -15.26
CA LEU A 33 -5.38 -11.53 -16.68
C LEU A 33 -5.22 -12.82 -17.51
N ALA A 34 -6.11 -13.04 -18.46
CA ALA A 34 -6.01 -14.15 -19.38
C ALA A 34 -4.73 -14.07 -20.25
N LYS A 35 -4.36 -15.23 -20.80
CA LYS A 35 -3.29 -15.39 -21.80
C LYS A 35 -1.91 -14.90 -21.34
N ASN A 36 -1.62 -14.94 -20.05
CA ASN A 36 -0.29 -14.69 -19.50
C ASN A 36 0.24 -15.93 -18.73
N LYS A 37 1.54 -15.99 -18.46
CA LYS A 37 2.19 -17.18 -17.88
C LYS A 37 1.86 -17.45 -16.41
N GLY A 38 1.47 -16.43 -15.64
CA GLY A 38 1.11 -16.55 -14.23
C GLY A 38 -0.38 -16.75 -13.98
N ASN A 39 -1.21 -16.79 -15.02
CA ASN A 39 -2.65 -16.85 -14.90
C ASN A 39 -3.09 -18.02 -14.02
N GLY A 40 -3.96 -17.77 -13.04
CA GLY A 40 -4.45 -18.79 -12.11
C GLY A 40 -3.46 -19.15 -11.00
N GLY A 41 -2.41 -18.35 -10.75
CA GLY A 41 -1.45 -18.58 -9.67
C GLY A 41 -2.00 -18.49 -8.23
N GLY A 42 -3.25 -18.03 -8.07
CA GLY A 42 -3.98 -18.02 -6.81
C GLY A 42 -3.59 -16.91 -5.83
N PHE A 43 -4.34 -16.80 -4.74
CA PHE A 43 -4.24 -15.69 -3.79
C PHE A 43 -2.89 -15.66 -3.05
N LEU A 44 -2.30 -16.82 -2.75
CA LEU A 44 -1.00 -16.88 -2.07
C LEU A 44 0.14 -16.29 -2.93
N MET A 45 0.11 -16.48 -4.25
CA MET A 45 1.07 -15.85 -5.16
C MET A 45 0.92 -14.33 -5.13
N VAL A 46 -0.33 -13.83 -5.09
CA VAL A 46 -0.62 -12.40 -4.92
C VAL A 46 -0.04 -11.90 -3.59
N ASN A 47 -0.26 -12.61 -2.48
CA ASN A 47 0.27 -12.20 -1.17
C ASN A 47 1.80 -12.08 -1.17
N TRP A 48 2.52 -13.08 -1.72
CA TRP A 48 3.98 -13.02 -1.84
C TRP A 48 4.46 -11.90 -2.76
N GLY A 49 3.83 -11.73 -3.92
CA GLY A 49 4.20 -10.65 -4.84
C GLY A 49 4.00 -9.27 -4.24
N TRP A 50 2.92 -9.05 -3.47
CA TRP A 50 2.72 -7.79 -2.74
C TRP A 50 3.76 -7.57 -1.64
N GLY A 51 4.12 -8.61 -0.87
CA GLY A 51 5.21 -8.51 0.11
C GLY A 51 6.53 -8.10 -0.54
N LEU A 52 6.90 -8.74 -1.66
CA LEU A 52 8.11 -8.41 -2.40
C LEU A 52 8.05 -7.02 -3.07
N ALA A 53 6.86 -6.56 -3.47
CA ALA A 53 6.65 -5.21 -3.97
C ALA A 53 6.91 -4.16 -2.87
N VAL A 54 6.45 -4.42 -1.64
CA VAL A 54 6.75 -3.60 -0.46
C VAL A 54 8.24 -3.59 -0.17
N PHE A 55 8.89 -4.75 -0.19
CA PHE A 55 10.34 -4.84 -0.03
C PHE A 55 11.09 -3.93 -1.01
N ALA A 56 10.79 -4.05 -2.31
CA ALA A 56 11.43 -3.24 -3.35
C ALA A 56 11.12 -1.75 -3.20
N GLY A 57 9.87 -1.39 -2.90
CA GLY A 57 9.45 -0.01 -2.65
C GLY A 57 10.25 0.63 -1.51
N VAL A 58 10.34 -0.05 -0.37
CA VAL A 58 11.06 0.44 0.82
C VAL A 58 12.54 0.69 0.51
N LEU A 59 13.19 -0.21 -0.25
CA LEU A 59 14.60 -0.05 -0.61
C LEU A 59 14.87 1.20 -1.44
N VAL A 60 13.98 1.54 -2.38
CA VAL A 60 14.19 2.68 -3.29
C VAL A 60 13.67 4.01 -2.73
N SER A 61 12.99 4.01 -1.58
CA SER A 61 12.52 5.20 -0.86
C SER A 61 13.25 5.46 0.46
N ALA A 62 14.49 4.99 0.59
CA ALA A 62 15.23 5.09 1.84
C ALA A 62 15.38 6.55 2.34
N TYR A 63 15.49 7.54 1.45
CA TYR A 63 15.70 8.94 1.83
C TYR A 63 14.56 9.52 2.65
N SER A 64 13.31 9.16 2.37
CA SER A 64 12.14 9.63 3.12
C SER A 64 11.88 8.84 4.40
N GLY A 65 12.63 7.75 4.62
CA GLY A 65 12.29 6.75 5.63
C GLY A 65 11.16 5.82 5.18
N ALA A 66 10.89 5.73 3.87
CA ALA A 66 9.98 4.74 3.28
C ALA A 66 8.59 4.64 3.93
N ILE A 67 7.82 5.73 3.90
CA ILE A 67 6.44 5.74 4.42
C ILE A 67 5.52 4.94 3.49
N LEU A 68 5.49 5.31 2.20
CA LEU A 68 4.82 4.65 1.07
C LEU A 68 3.32 4.38 1.26
N ASN A 69 2.72 4.98 2.29
CA ASN A 69 1.41 4.63 2.79
C ASN A 69 0.86 5.76 3.67
N PRO A 70 -0.23 6.44 3.26
CA PRO A 70 -0.85 7.48 4.06
C PRO A 70 -1.30 7.02 5.46
N ALA A 71 -1.65 5.74 5.63
CA ALA A 71 -2.00 5.18 6.94
C ALA A 71 -0.80 5.00 7.87
N VAL A 72 0.39 4.69 7.32
CA VAL A 72 1.64 4.74 8.09
C VAL A 72 1.97 6.19 8.40
N GLY A 73 1.89 7.09 7.40
CA GLY A 73 2.15 8.51 7.55
C GLY A 73 1.32 9.18 8.66
N ILE A 74 0.01 8.94 8.71
CA ILE A 74 -0.84 9.48 9.78
C ILE A 74 -0.48 8.91 11.15
N GLY A 75 -0.11 7.62 11.22
CA GLY A 75 0.38 7.00 12.46
C GLY A 75 1.67 7.66 12.96
N LEU A 76 2.62 7.93 12.06
CA LEU A 76 3.85 8.65 12.38
C LEU A 76 3.61 10.09 12.81
N LEU A 77 2.65 10.77 12.19
CA LEU A 77 2.24 12.12 12.57
C LEU A 77 1.67 12.14 13.98
N VAL A 78 0.74 11.23 14.30
CA VAL A 78 0.13 11.09 15.64
C VAL A 78 1.19 10.76 16.70
N ALA A 79 2.18 9.93 16.35
CA ALA A 79 3.30 9.59 17.22
C ALA A 79 4.37 10.70 17.31
N GLY A 80 4.19 11.85 16.65
CA GLY A 80 5.14 12.98 16.67
C GLY A 80 6.46 12.70 15.96
N LYS A 81 6.52 11.71 15.06
CA LYS A 81 7.73 11.30 14.33
C LYS A 81 7.96 12.07 13.03
N ILE A 82 6.91 12.65 12.45
CA ILE A 82 6.97 13.52 11.27
C ILE A 82 6.11 14.77 11.48
N THR A 83 6.41 15.84 10.74
CA THR A 83 5.59 17.06 10.75
C THR A 83 4.36 16.91 9.86
N PHE A 84 3.35 17.77 10.08
CA PHE A 84 2.15 17.80 9.22
C PHE A 84 2.50 18.09 7.75
N THR A 85 3.46 18.98 7.50
CA THR A 85 3.95 19.28 6.15
C THR A 85 4.55 18.04 5.49
N MET A 86 5.38 17.27 6.20
CA MET A 86 5.94 16.02 5.68
C MET A 86 4.85 15.01 5.34
N PHE A 87 3.84 14.87 6.20
CA PHE A 87 2.69 13.99 5.94
C PHE A 87 1.96 14.36 4.63
N LEU A 88 1.69 15.65 4.40
CA LEU A 88 1.04 16.10 3.16
C LEU A 88 1.91 15.88 1.92
N VAL A 89 3.21 16.17 2.02
CA VAL A 89 4.17 15.96 0.93
C VAL A 89 4.29 14.48 0.58
N ALA A 90 4.41 13.60 1.58
CA ALA A 90 4.41 12.15 1.38
C ALA A 90 3.11 11.68 0.72
N THR A 91 1.95 12.05 1.27
CA THR A 91 0.64 11.63 0.74
C THR A 91 0.46 12.02 -0.73
N GLY A 92 0.87 13.24 -1.11
CA GLY A 92 0.83 13.70 -2.50
C GLY A 92 1.79 12.92 -3.41
N ALA A 93 3.01 12.65 -2.94
CA ALA A 93 4.00 11.86 -3.65
C ALA A 93 3.56 10.41 -3.85
N GLU A 94 3.01 9.80 -2.80
CA GLU A 94 2.50 8.42 -2.79
C GLU A 94 1.35 8.26 -3.77
N LEU A 95 0.36 9.16 -3.78
CA LEU A 95 -0.75 9.10 -4.74
C LEU A 95 -0.27 9.20 -6.20
N LEU A 96 0.66 10.12 -6.48
CA LEU A 96 1.22 10.27 -7.82
C LEU A 96 2.07 9.05 -8.21
N GLY A 97 2.92 8.57 -7.31
CA GLY A 97 3.71 7.36 -7.49
C GLY A 97 2.82 6.15 -7.77
N ALA A 98 1.73 6.00 -7.02
CA ALA A 98 0.79 4.89 -7.16
C ALA A 98 0.09 4.90 -8.53
N ILE A 99 -0.30 6.08 -9.03
CA ILE A 99 -0.81 6.25 -10.40
C ILE A 99 0.26 5.84 -11.42
N ILE A 100 1.50 6.34 -11.27
CA ILE A 100 2.61 6.04 -12.19
C ILE A 100 2.88 4.52 -12.24
N GLY A 101 3.03 3.87 -11.09
CA GLY A 101 3.27 2.43 -10.99
C GLY A 101 2.16 1.61 -11.66
N ALA A 102 0.90 1.99 -11.43
CA ALA A 102 -0.25 1.34 -12.07
C ALA A 102 -0.29 1.53 -13.59
N VAL A 103 0.06 2.73 -14.10
CA VAL A 103 0.19 2.99 -15.55
C VAL A 103 1.30 2.15 -16.15
N LEU A 104 2.45 2.04 -15.49
CA LEU A 104 3.55 1.20 -15.94
C LEU A 104 3.17 -0.29 -15.97
N CYS A 105 2.43 -0.77 -14.96
CA CYS A 105 1.87 -2.13 -14.97
C CYS A 105 0.93 -2.34 -16.17
N TRP A 106 0.02 -1.39 -16.42
CA TRP A 106 -0.86 -1.45 -17.58
C TRP A 106 -0.09 -1.49 -18.89
N LEU A 107 0.95 -0.68 -19.06
CA LEU A 107 1.81 -0.70 -20.24
C LEU A 107 2.47 -2.06 -20.43
N ALA A 108 3.00 -2.65 -19.35
CA ALA A 108 3.64 -3.98 -19.39
C ALA A 108 2.66 -5.11 -19.74
N TYR A 109 1.38 -4.99 -19.33
CA TYR A 109 0.34 -5.99 -19.54
C TYR A 109 -0.70 -5.61 -20.59
N LYS A 110 -0.48 -4.58 -21.41
CA LYS A 110 -1.52 -4.00 -22.28
C LYS A 110 -2.21 -5.05 -23.14
N GLN A 111 -1.45 -5.89 -23.85
CA GLN A 111 -2.06 -6.93 -24.68
C GLN A 111 -2.90 -7.94 -23.86
N HIS A 112 -2.47 -8.27 -22.64
CA HIS A 112 -3.24 -9.14 -21.75
C HIS A 112 -4.53 -8.47 -21.24
N PHE A 113 -4.51 -7.15 -21.01
CA PHE A 113 -5.72 -6.38 -20.69
C PHE A 113 -6.72 -6.34 -21.86
N ASP A 114 -6.24 -6.26 -23.10
CA ASP A 114 -7.11 -6.26 -24.29
C ASP A 114 -7.81 -7.61 -24.51
N GLU A 115 -7.14 -8.68 -24.12
CA GLU A 115 -7.59 -10.07 -24.28
C GLU A 115 -8.35 -10.61 -23.06
N GLU A 116 -8.31 -9.92 -21.92
CA GLU A 116 -9.07 -10.28 -20.73
C GLU A 116 -10.57 -10.00 -20.95
N PRO A 117 -11.46 -11.00 -20.83
CA PRO A 117 -12.89 -10.80 -21.03
C PRO A 117 -13.61 -10.20 -19.81
N ASP A 118 -13.14 -10.45 -18.58
CA ASP A 118 -13.85 -10.06 -17.36
C ASP A 118 -13.43 -8.65 -16.90
N PRO A 119 -14.36 -7.66 -16.89
CA PRO A 119 -14.09 -6.33 -16.36
C PRO A 119 -13.65 -6.33 -14.89
N ALA A 120 -14.11 -7.29 -14.08
CA ALA A 120 -13.77 -7.38 -12.67
C ALA A 120 -12.28 -7.73 -12.48
N ASN A 121 -11.74 -8.64 -13.30
CA ASN A 121 -10.31 -8.95 -13.32
C ASN A 121 -9.48 -7.71 -13.68
N LYS A 122 -9.95 -6.90 -14.63
CA LYS A 122 -9.27 -5.66 -15.02
C LYS A 122 -9.23 -4.65 -13.88
N LEU A 123 -10.36 -4.42 -13.21
CA LEU A 123 -10.43 -3.53 -12.05
C LEU A 123 -9.57 -4.04 -10.88
N GLY A 124 -9.59 -5.35 -10.64
CA GLY A 124 -8.88 -6.01 -9.54
C GLY A 124 -7.36 -5.82 -9.58
N VAL A 125 -6.77 -5.62 -10.76
CA VAL A 125 -5.35 -5.27 -10.90
C VAL A 125 -5.02 -3.94 -10.23
N PHE A 126 -5.94 -2.97 -10.30
CA PHE A 126 -5.70 -1.61 -9.83
C PHE A 126 -6.15 -1.46 -8.39
N SER A 127 -7.39 -1.83 -8.09
CA SER A 127 -8.00 -1.49 -6.81
C SER A 127 -8.61 -2.69 -6.11
N THR A 128 -8.72 -2.59 -4.80
CA THR A 128 -9.36 -3.59 -3.96
C THR A 128 -10.88 -3.52 -4.06
N GLY A 129 -11.52 -4.65 -3.76
CA GLY A 129 -12.96 -4.81 -3.77
C GLY A 129 -13.39 -5.91 -2.79
N PRO A 130 -14.61 -5.84 -2.26
CA PRO A 130 -15.07 -6.79 -1.27
C PRO A 130 -15.45 -8.12 -1.93
N ALA A 131 -15.07 -9.25 -1.32
CA ALA A 131 -15.57 -10.56 -1.71
C ALA A 131 -17.08 -10.69 -1.43
N ILE A 132 -17.51 -10.14 -0.28
CA ILE A 132 -18.92 -9.94 0.07
C ILE A 132 -19.08 -8.47 0.47
N ARG A 133 -19.90 -7.74 -0.28
CA ARG A 133 -20.11 -6.31 -0.05
C ARG A 133 -20.92 -6.08 1.21
N SER A 134 -20.28 -5.47 2.19
CA SER A 134 -20.88 -4.96 3.41
C SER A 134 -20.00 -3.82 3.93
N TYR A 135 -20.37 -2.58 3.62
CA TYR A 135 -19.56 -1.41 3.92
C TYR A 135 -19.02 -1.36 5.36
N GLY A 136 -19.89 -1.64 6.35
CA GLY A 136 -19.49 -1.66 7.75
C GLY A 136 -18.48 -2.77 8.07
N TRP A 137 -18.75 -4.01 7.64
CA TRP A 137 -17.85 -5.14 7.91
C TRP A 137 -16.54 -5.05 7.13
N ASN A 138 -16.59 -4.56 5.90
CA ASN A 138 -15.39 -4.34 5.10
C ASN A 138 -14.52 -3.23 5.69
N LEU A 139 -15.13 -2.16 6.23
CA LEU A 139 -14.42 -1.12 6.98
C LEU A 139 -13.71 -1.70 8.21
N VAL A 140 -14.39 -2.55 8.98
CA VAL A 140 -13.79 -3.25 10.13
C VAL A 140 -12.57 -4.07 9.70
N THR A 141 -12.65 -4.81 8.60
CA THR A 141 -11.50 -5.57 8.08
C THR A 141 -10.31 -4.68 7.76
N GLU A 142 -10.53 -3.56 7.06
CA GLU A 142 -9.45 -2.63 6.70
C GLU A 142 -8.84 -1.93 7.92
N ILE A 143 -9.65 -1.63 8.94
CA ILE A 143 -9.16 -1.10 10.23
C ILE A 143 -8.24 -2.11 10.90
N ILE A 144 -8.67 -3.37 11.03
CA ILE A 144 -7.89 -4.43 11.69
C ILE A 144 -6.59 -4.71 10.94
N GLY A 145 -6.66 -4.91 9.62
CA GLY A 145 -5.48 -5.20 8.81
C GLY A 145 -4.44 -4.08 8.88
N THR A 146 -4.89 -2.82 8.86
CA THR A 146 -3.98 -1.67 8.95
C THR A 146 -3.48 -1.42 10.36
N PHE A 147 -4.30 -1.66 11.38
CA PHE A 147 -3.84 -1.65 12.77
C PHE A 147 -2.69 -2.62 12.95
N VAL A 148 -2.82 -3.86 12.48
CA VAL A 148 -1.74 -4.88 12.53
C VAL A 148 -0.49 -4.38 11.82
N LEU A 149 -0.63 -3.82 10.61
CA LEU A 149 0.51 -3.26 9.87
C LEU A 149 1.28 -2.21 10.69
N VAL A 150 0.58 -1.16 11.12
CA VAL A 150 1.22 0.00 11.78
C VAL A 150 1.68 -0.34 13.19
N PHE A 151 0.93 -1.17 13.92
CA PHE A 151 1.29 -1.62 15.27
C PHE A 151 2.59 -2.42 15.27
N VAL A 152 2.76 -3.34 14.32
CA VAL A 152 3.99 -4.14 14.21
C VAL A 152 5.15 -3.29 13.67
N ILE A 153 4.92 -2.29 12.81
CA ILE A 153 5.94 -1.30 12.43
C ILE A 153 6.47 -0.56 13.68
N PHE A 154 5.58 -0.13 14.58
CA PHE A 154 6.01 0.48 15.85
C PHE A 154 6.75 -0.50 16.76
N ALA A 155 6.38 -1.78 16.78
CA ALA A 155 7.11 -2.79 17.53
C ALA A 155 8.56 -2.96 17.00
N PHE A 156 8.74 -3.02 15.67
CA PHE A 156 10.08 -3.17 15.08
C PHE A 156 11.01 -1.98 15.35
N ALA A 157 10.44 -0.78 15.48
CA ALA A 157 11.19 0.42 15.85
C ALA A 157 12.00 0.24 17.14
N ASP A 158 11.39 -0.42 18.12
CA ASP A 158 11.91 -0.59 19.48
C ASP A 158 12.94 -1.72 19.56
N TYR A 159 12.67 -2.85 18.90
CA TYR A 159 13.57 -4.00 18.93
C TYR A 159 14.87 -3.81 18.13
N GLY A 160 14.94 -2.82 17.24
CA GLY A 160 16.06 -2.65 16.30
C GLY A 160 16.87 -1.36 16.43
N ASP A 161 16.60 -0.51 17.42
CA ASP A 161 17.11 0.88 17.50
C ASP A 161 16.85 1.68 16.19
N VAL A 162 15.78 1.34 15.49
CA VAL A 162 15.43 1.87 14.18
C VAL A 162 14.72 3.21 14.37
N LYS A 163 15.29 4.28 13.82
CA LYS A 163 14.70 5.62 13.90
C LYS A 163 13.55 5.80 12.92
N VAL A 164 12.32 5.57 13.37
CA VAL A 164 11.12 5.77 12.56
C VAL A 164 10.88 7.26 12.28
N GLY A 165 10.49 7.59 11.04
CA GLY A 165 10.22 8.98 10.61
C GLY A 165 11.47 9.81 10.33
N THR A 166 12.66 9.20 10.36
CA THR A 166 13.93 9.86 10.01
C THR A 166 14.39 9.41 8.63
N PRO A 167 14.93 10.30 7.79
CA PRO A 167 15.63 9.92 6.55
C PRO A 167 16.63 8.78 6.75
N GLY A 168 16.46 7.68 6.02
CA GLY A 168 17.27 6.47 6.15
C GLY A 168 17.05 5.64 7.41
N GLY A 169 16.15 6.06 8.31
CA GLY A 169 15.97 5.48 9.64
C GLY A 169 15.16 4.18 9.67
N LEU A 170 14.16 4.03 8.81
CA LEU A 170 13.52 2.74 8.45
C LEU A 170 14.33 2.01 7.37
N GLY A 171 15.67 2.01 7.47
CA GLY A 171 16.56 1.53 6.42
C GLY A 171 16.29 0.07 5.98
N PRO A 172 17.04 -0.44 4.97
CA PRO A 172 16.85 -1.76 4.35
C PRO A 172 16.63 -2.94 5.31
N LEU A 173 17.16 -2.87 6.53
CA LEU A 173 16.99 -3.88 7.57
C LEU A 173 15.53 -4.05 8.03
N THR A 174 14.69 -3.02 7.89
CA THR A 174 13.25 -3.11 8.19
C THR A 174 12.39 -3.51 6.99
N ALA A 175 12.95 -3.46 5.77
CA ALA A 175 12.21 -3.77 4.55
C ALA A 175 11.73 -5.23 4.53
N LEU A 176 12.57 -6.18 4.96
CA LEU A 176 12.23 -7.60 4.96
C LEU A 176 11.16 -7.96 6.02
N PRO A 177 11.28 -7.55 7.29
CA PRO A 177 10.22 -7.77 8.27
C PRO A 177 8.86 -7.19 7.85
N VAL A 178 8.83 -5.96 7.30
CA VAL A 178 7.60 -5.33 6.82
C VAL A 178 7.03 -6.08 5.60
N ALA A 179 7.88 -6.51 4.68
CA ALA A 179 7.45 -7.32 3.54
C ALA A 179 6.79 -8.64 3.96
N LEU A 180 7.41 -9.38 4.89
CA LEU A 180 6.86 -10.62 5.42
C LEU A 180 5.55 -10.38 6.19
N LEU A 181 5.44 -9.27 6.91
CA LEU A 181 4.20 -8.86 7.56
C LEU A 181 3.08 -8.62 6.53
N VAL A 182 3.38 -7.97 5.40
CA VAL A 182 2.38 -7.79 4.32
C VAL A 182 1.95 -9.13 3.72
N VAL A 183 2.87 -10.08 3.52
CA VAL A 183 2.50 -11.45 3.11
C VAL A 183 1.55 -12.07 4.14
N ALA A 184 1.87 -11.96 5.43
CA ALA A 184 1.06 -12.53 6.50
C ALA A 184 -0.34 -11.89 6.58
N ILE A 185 -0.44 -10.55 6.52
CA ILE A 185 -1.72 -9.83 6.48
C ILE A 185 -2.53 -10.26 5.27
N GLY A 186 -1.91 -10.34 4.09
CA GLY A 186 -2.58 -10.79 2.87
C GLY A 186 -3.15 -12.20 3.03
N ALA A 187 -2.33 -13.15 3.48
CA ALA A 187 -2.72 -14.56 3.62
C ALA A 187 -3.77 -14.81 4.73
N SER A 188 -3.80 -13.98 5.79
CA SER A 188 -4.66 -14.20 6.95
C SER A 188 -5.90 -13.30 7.02
N LEU A 189 -5.76 -12.04 6.62
CA LEU A 189 -6.80 -11.00 6.73
C LEU A 189 -7.26 -10.46 5.37
N GLY A 190 -6.63 -10.87 4.28
CA GLY A 190 -6.88 -10.33 2.95
C GLY A 190 -8.11 -10.86 2.23
N GLY A 191 -8.65 -12.02 2.62
CA GLY A 191 -9.78 -12.65 1.93
C GLY A 191 -11.04 -11.78 1.78
N PRO A 192 -11.49 -11.04 2.82
CA PRO A 192 -12.73 -10.27 2.73
C PRO A 192 -12.68 -9.05 1.81
N THR A 193 -11.54 -8.36 1.71
CA THR A 193 -11.43 -7.05 1.02
C THR A 193 -10.25 -6.93 0.05
N GLY A 194 -9.31 -7.88 0.03
CA GLY A 194 -8.07 -7.75 -0.72
C GLY A 194 -6.97 -6.94 -0.02
N TYR A 195 -7.09 -6.74 1.30
CA TYR A 195 -6.11 -6.08 2.19
C TYR A 195 -5.55 -4.78 1.59
N ALA A 196 -6.40 -3.76 1.42
CA ALA A 196 -5.93 -2.50 0.87
C ALA A 196 -4.83 -1.89 1.76
N ILE A 197 -5.10 -1.77 3.06
CA ILE A 197 -4.22 -1.34 4.16
C ILE A 197 -3.38 -0.06 3.91
N ASN A 198 -3.64 0.61 2.80
CA ASN A 198 -2.88 1.72 2.25
C ASN A 198 -3.79 2.53 1.31
N PRO A 199 -4.19 3.75 1.70
CA PRO A 199 -5.05 4.59 0.88
C PRO A 199 -4.48 4.92 -0.51
N ALA A 200 -3.17 5.16 -0.62
CA ALA A 200 -2.53 5.47 -1.90
C ALA A 200 -2.52 4.27 -2.86
N ARG A 201 -2.29 3.07 -2.30
CA ARG A 201 -2.30 1.80 -3.04
C ARG A 201 -3.65 1.43 -3.64
N ASP A 202 -4.75 1.93 -3.10
CA ASP A 202 -6.08 1.74 -3.68
C ASP A 202 -6.49 2.93 -4.55
N LEU A 203 -6.47 4.14 -4.00
CA LEU A 203 -7.03 5.31 -4.67
C LEU A 203 -6.23 5.72 -5.90
N GLY A 204 -4.90 5.66 -5.84
CA GLY A 204 -4.03 6.01 -6.97
C GLY A 204 -4.28 5.13 -8.20
N PRO A 205 -4.12 3.79 -8.08
CA PRO A 205 -4.41 2.90 -9.19
C PRO A 205 -5.89 2.93 -9.61
N ARG A 206 -6.85 3.16 -8.71
CA ARG A 206 -8.27 3.33 -9.06
C ARG A 206 -8.48 4.55 -9.97
N ILE A 207 -7.79 5.66 -9.71
CA ILE A 207 -7.75 6.82 -10.60
C ILE A 207 -7.12 6.44 -11.94
N ALA A 208 -6.00 5.72 -11.94
CA ALA A 208 -5.37 5.24 -13.18
C ALA A 208 -6.33 4.37 -14.01
N HIS A 209 -7.00 3.41 -13.37
CA HIS A 209 -8.04 2.58 -14.00
C HIS A 209 -9.14 3.45 -14.63
N ALA A 210 -9.59 4.50 -13.94
CA ALA A 210 -10.65 5.37 -14.44
C ALA A 210 -10.26 6.15 -15.71
N ILE A 211 -9.00 6.61 -15.81
CA ILE A 211 -8.54 7.44 -16.94
C ILE A 211 -7.92 6.63 -18.10
N LEU A 212 -7.37 5.45 -17.83
CA LEU A 212 -6.67 4.65 -18.85
C LEU A 212 -7.66 4.08 -19.89
N PRO A 213 -7.29 4.03 -21.18
CA PRO A 213 -8.13 3.50 -22.25
C PRO A 213 -8.13 1.96 -22.28
N ILE A 214 -8.50 1.32 -21.18
CA ILE A 214 -8.55 -0.15 -21.06
C ILE A 214 -9.84 -0.65 -21.71
N LYS A 215 -9.70 -1.50 -22.74
CA LYS A 215 -10.82 -2.07 -23.49
C LYS A 215 -11.75 -2.83 -22.56
N GLY A 216 -13.04 -2.49 -22.52
CA GLY A 216 -14.06 -3.24 -21.75
C GLY A 216 -13.87 -3.23 -20.23
N LYS A 217 -13.22 -2.22 -19.64
CA LYS A 217 -12.88 -2.17 -18.20
C LYS A 217 -14.03 -1.98 -17.21
N GLY A 218 -15.20 -1.53 -17.67
CA GLY A 218 -16.33 -1.22 -16.79
C GLY A 218 -16.08 0.00 -15.87
N SER A 219 -16.83 0.06 -14.77
CA SER A 219 -16.73 1.12 -13.76
C SER A 219 -15.56 0.91 -12.82
N SER A 220 -15.07 1.98 -12.17
CA SER A 220 -13.96 1.91 -11.18
C SER A 220 -14.46 1.70 -9.74
N ASP A 221 -15.72 1.30 -9.55
CA ASP A 221 -16.37 1.05 -8.26
C ASP A 221 -16.17 2.18 -7.23
N TRP A 222 -16.43 3.41 -7.64
CA TRP A 222 -16.32 4.60 -6.77
C TRP A 222 -17.23 4.53 -5.54
N ALA A 223 -18.31 3.75 -5.60
CA ALA A 223 -19.17 3.53 -4.44
C ALA A 223 -18.45 2.80 -3.29
N TYR A 224 -17.35 2.09 -3.56
CA TYR A 224 -16.55 1.39 -2.56
C TYR A 224 -15.27 2.13 -2.16
N SER A 225 -14.79 3.08 -2.96
CA SER A 225 -13.44 3.65 -2.85
C SER A 225 -13.13 4.37 -1.53
N TRP A 226 -14.13 4.73 -0.75
CA TRP A 226 -13.93 5.37 0.56
C TRP A 226 -13.51 4.37 1.65
N VAL A 227 -13.91 3.09 1.56
CA VAL A 227 -13.58 2.04 2.53
C VAL A 227 -12.06 1.83 2.67
N PRO A 228 -11.30 1.58 1.57
CA PRO A 228 -9.85 1.41 1.63
C PRO A 228 -9.08 2.72 1.90
N VAL A 229 -9.76 3.85 2.09
CA VAL A 229 -9.15 5.11 2.52
C VAL A 229 -9.41 5.32 4.01
N VAL A 230 -10.68 5.31 4.43
CA VAL A 230 -11.08 5.60 5.81
C VAL A 230 -10.65 4.49 6.76
N GLY A 231 -10.82 3.22 6.39
CA GLY A 231 -10.45 2.08 7.22
C GLY A 231 -8.97 2.09 7.60
N PRO A 232 -8.05 2.20 6.62
CA PRO A 232 -6.63 2.26 6.93
C PRO A 232 -6.21 3.47 7.75
N LEU A 233 -6.75 4.65 7.49
CA LEU A 233 -6.43 5.84 8.30
C LEU A 233 -6.85 5.66 9.76
N ILE A 234 -8.05 5.11 10.03
CA ILE A 234 -8.49 4.79 11.40
C ILE A 234 -7.55 3.75 12.03
N GLY A 235 -7.23 2.67 11.32
CA GLY A 235 -6.34 1.62 11.81
C GLY A 235 -4.95 2.14 12.18
N GLY A 236 -4.37 3.01 11.35
CA GLY A 236 -3.07 3.64 11.60
C GLY A 236 -3.07 4.58 12.82
N VAL A 237 -4.13 5.37 13.00
CA VAL A 237 -4.29 6.22 14.19
C VAL A 237 -4.43 5.37 15.46
N LEU A 238 -5.27 4.34 15.44
CA LEU A 238 -5.45 3.44 16.59
C LEU A 238 -4.14 2.75 16.97
N ALA A 239 -3.37 2.28 15.98
CA ALA A 239 -2.06 1.69 16.22
C ALA A 239 -1.09 2.67 16.88
N ALA A 240 -1.01 3.91 16.41
CA ALA A 240 -0.14 4.93 16.99
C ALA A 240 -0.50 5.28 18.44
N LEU A 241 -1.79 5.29 18.78
CA LEU A 241 -2.26 5.58 20.14
C LEU A 241 -2.04 4.40 21.10
N LEU A 242 -2.21 3.16 20.62
CA LEU A 242 -2.18 1.96 21.45
C LEU A 242 -0.80 1.32 21.56
N ALA A 243 0.06 1.42 20.52
CA ALA A 243 1.38 0.81 20.52
C ALA A 243 2.25 1.22 21.73
N PRO A 244 2.36 2.51 22.12
CA PRO A 244 3.18 2.90 23.27
C PRO A 244 2.73 2.24 24.58
N VAL A 245 1.42 2.11 24.78
CA VAL A 245 0.85 1.53 26.01
C VAL A 245 0.98 0.01 26.00
N LEU A 246 0.62 -0.64 24.89
CA LEU A 246 0.56 -2.10 24.81
C LEU A 246 1.94 -2.76 24.69
N LEU A 247 2.89 -2.09 24.04
CA LEU A 247 4.25 -2.60 23.85
C LEU A 247 5.24 -2.03 24.87
N HIS A 248 4.79 -1.15 25.78
CA HIS A 248 5.65 -0.45 26.74
C HIS A 248 6.80 0.32 26.07
N LEU A 249 6.56 0.89 24.88
CA LEU A 249 7.55 1.72 24.19
C LEU A 249 7.80 2.96 25.04
N VAL A 250 9.02 3.10 25.55
CA VAL A 250 9.40 4.23 26.42
C VAL A 250 9.31 5.53 25.61
N LYS A 251 8.69 6.56 26.20
CA LYS A 251 8.63 7.90 25.60
C LYS A 251 9.99 8.57 25.52
#